data_AF-A0A946FMI9-F1
#
_entry.id   AF-A0A946FMI9-F1
#
_cell.length_a   1.000
_cell.length_b   1.000
_cell.length_c   1.000
_cell.angle_alpha   90.00
_cell.angle_beta   90.00
_cell.angle_gamma   90.00
#
_symmetry.space_group_name_H-M   'P 1'
#
loop_
_entity.id
_entity.type
_entity.pdbx_description
1 polymer ?
#
loop_
_entity_poly.entity_id
_entity_poly.type
_entity_poly.pdbx_seq_one_letter_code
_entity_poly.pdbx_strand_id
1 'polypeptide(L)'
;MTEDKNRFAHDRSPYERPNFPFRCGREAAFGKPCPRGPSAGGDCQGISDCTPFRTRKIVTNAETGEETEIQRWECRRPQHAGGPCAEGPRPDGTCSCIHPPCAPKPTIRRQRGRWAMLAVAAMVAMALAFVGAAGGIIGPKPDADGILSHVGWPSSVNPGPLSGKHEQFTAKDGCISCHVGHSDTLTGWAGALFERTTISESCVSCHSFGEKQADADPKAQSPMAFAAHNTKFPNRTDAPTATCTGCHTEHKGVDASITPMEDGQCSACHTTKFDSFSKSHPAFGANFPHESARTIKFPHGKHLETHFVDQRYIDKAPKNGCVSCHTDQVDGRLLPGSFENGCAACHELAIKEQGMVVFGLPELSDPELTAEARDSCGFPVPQLEPARATLEALAEALPTMQALGENAESGNLNGVMTAVEALGEAQAAIAEAQDELAEAVDMSEAVSLDSLSPIAAFLLAVPADDADEYSEAAAAFLIAAAAEGQAPLAEAIDAKGGDATALLAGLSPELVTEVTCAWAANTEYEPKQDPEPGAGWTAQELQVSYLPTGHADAVTKGWIALGLANRGSEDEGAEAFAKLVLSAGDGPGRCFKCHVAPAADAEKQAVQWVIPRVDTRPFTAFNHDPHLNVLDQVA
;
A
#
# COMPACT_ATOMS: atom_id res chain seq x y z
N MET A 1 -37.89 -69.20 -38.48
CA MET A 1 -37.53 -70.02 -37.29
C MET A 1 -38.69 -69.95 -36.33
N THR A 2 -39.43 -71.04 -36.18
CA THR A 2 -40.55 -71.16 -35.22
C THR A 2 -39.98 -71.30 -33.81
N GLU A 3 -40.19 -70.30 -32.95
CA GLU A 3 -39.80 -70.36 -31.54
C GLU A 3 -40.59 -71.46 -30.82
N ASP A 4 -39.87 -72.45 -30.28
CA ASP A 4 -40.42 -73.48 -29.40
C ASP A 4 -40.96 -72.82 -28.12
N LYS A 5 -42.28 -72.74 -28.01
CA LYS A 5 -42.99 -72.12 -26.87
C LYS A 5 -42.68 -72.78 -25.52
N ASN A 6 -42.10 -73.98 -25.50
CA ASN A 6 -41.76 -74.72 -24.27
C ASN A 6 -40.27 -74.69 -23.90
N ARG A 7 -39.44 -73.88 -24.55
CA ARG A 7 -38.00 -73.78 -24.28
C ARG A 7 -37.67 -73.44 -22.81
N PHE A 8 -38.53 -72.69 -22.11
CA PHE A 8 -38.30 -72.23 -20.74
C PHE A 8 -39.09 -73.00 -19.67
N ALA A 9 -39.64 -74.19 -20.00
CA ALA A 9 -40.32 -75.01 -19.02
C ALA A 9 -39.35 -75.47 -17.91
N HIS A 10 -39.82 -75.49 -16.65
CA HIS A 10 -39.00 -75.73 -15.44
C HIS A 10 -38.32 -77.11 -15.40
N ASP A 11 -38.83 -78.06 -16.19
CA ASP A 11 -38.32 -79.41 -16.39
C ASP A 11 -37.29 -79.52 -17.52
N ARG A 12 -37.18 -78.50 -18.40
CA ARG A 12 -36.35 -78.50 -19.61
C ARG A 12 -35.23 -77.45 -19.61
N SER A 13 -35.40 -76.35 -18.89
CA SER A 13 -34.40 -75.29 -18.78
C SER A 13 -34.02 -75.03 -17.33
N PRO A 14 -32.73 -74.81 -17.02
CA PRO A 14 -32.35 -74.28 -15.72
C PRO A 14 -32.98 -72.89 -15.52
N TYR A 15 -33.29 -72.55 -14.27
CA TYR A 15 -33.74 -71.19 -13.91
C TYR A 15 -32.60 -70.20 -14.18
N GLU A 16 -32.74 -69.42 -15.25
CA GLU A 16 -31.81 -68.32 -15.53
C GLU A 16 -31.91 -67.29 -14.41
N ARG A 17 -30.75 -66.79 -13.95
CA ARG A 17 -30.67 -65.71 -12.95
C ARG A 17 -30.07 -64.47 -13.61
N PRO A 18 -30.84 -63.71 -14.42
CA PRO A 18 -30.29 -62.62 -15.23
C PRO A 18 -29.65 -61.51 -14.38
N ASN A 19 -30.15 -61.35 -13.15
CA ASN A 19 -29.71 -60.32 -12.20
C ASN A 19 -28.55 -60.78 -11.28
N PHE A 20 -28.06 -62.02 -11.41
CA PHE A 20 -26.98 -62.50 -10.56
C PHE A 20 -25.61 -61.90 -10.98
N PRO A 21 -24.73 -61.59 -10.01
CA PRO A 21 -23.43 -60.97 -10.28
C PRO A 21 -22.44 -61.89 -11.01
N PHE A 22 -22.67 -63.20 -11.01
CA PHE A 22 -21.79 -64.22 -11.60
C PHE A 22 -22.57 -65.23 -12.44
N ARG A 23 -21.95 -65.71 -13.52
CA ARG A 23 -22.41 -66.87 -14.30
C ARG A 23 -21.59 -68.09 -13.95
N CYS A 24 -22.20 -69.27 -14.11
CA CYS A 24 -21.52 -70.53 -13.85
C CYS A 24 -20.31 -70.69 -14.79
N GLY A 25 -19.15 -71.04 -14.23
CA GLY A 25 -17.94 -71.28 -15.02
C GLY A 25 -18.10 -72.42 -16.04
N ARG A 26 -18.87 -73.45 -15.68
CA ARG A 26 -19.16 -74.60 -16.55
C ARG A 26 -20.06 -74.23 -17.72
N GLU A 27 -21.03 -73.35 -17.49
CA GLU A 27 -21.88 -72.79 -18.55
C GLU A 27 -21.04 -72.00 -19.55
N ALA A 28 -20.15 -71.14 -19.03
CA ALA A 28 -19.27 -70.33 -19.85
C ALA A 28 -18.23 -71.15 -20.65
N ALA A 29 -17.83 -72.33 -20.17
CA ALA A 29 -16.82 -73.18 -20.82
C ALA A 29 -17.41 -74.31 -21.68
N PHE A 30 -18.53 -74.91 -21.27
CA PHE A 30 -19.08 -76.14 -21.84
C PHE A 30 -20.57 -76.02 -22.24
N GLY A 31 -21.17 -74.82 -22.15
CA GLY A 31 -22.55 -74.57 -22.56
C GLY A 31 -23.62 -75.19 -21.65
N LYS A 32 -23.24 -75.82 -20.53
CA LYS A 32 -24.15 -76.43 -19.55
C LYS A 32 -23.84 -75.93 -18.13
N PRO A 33 -24.78 -75.23 -17.45
CA PRO A 33 -24.56 -74.76 -16.09
C PRO A 33 -24.56 -75.90 -15.08
N CYS A 34 -23.93 -75.66 -13.92
CA CYS A 34 -24.10 -76.55 -12.78
C CYS A 34 -25.51 -76.39 -12.18
N PRO A 35 -26.07 -77.42 -11.51
CA PRO A 35 -27.49 -77.43 -11.14
C PRO A 35 -27.92 -76.30 -10.18
N ARG A 36 -26.99 -75.78 -9.37
CA ARG A 36 -27.27 -74.69 -8.41
C ARG A 36 -26.71 -73.32 -8.81
N GLY A 37 -25.81 -73.27 -9.78
CA GLY A 37 -25.10 -72.04 -10.15
C GLY A 37 -24.16 -71.50 -9.06
N PRO A 38 -23.56 -70.32 -9.27
CA PRO A 38 -22.67 -69.68 -8.30
C PRO A 38 -23.42 -68.95 -7.16
N SER A 39 -22.72 -68.69 -6.05
CA SER A 39 -23.17 -67.81 -4.97
C SER A 39 -23.12 -66.33 -5.39
N ALA A 40 -23.76 -65.45 -4.60
CA ALA A 40 -23.63 -64.00 -4.80
C ALA A 40 -22.17 -63.51 -4.60
N GLY A 41 -21.38 -64.24 -3.79
CA GLY A 41 -19.95 -63.99 -3.53
C GLY A 41 -19.02 -64.50 -4.64
N GLY A 42 -19.47 -65.45 -5.46
CA GLY A 42 -18.71 -66.00 -6.59
C GLY A 42 -18.21 -67.42 -6.40
N ASP A 43 -18.75 -68.16 -5.43
CA ASP A 43 -18.39 -69.55 -5.14
C ASP A 43 -19.25 -70.53 -5.94
N CYS A 44 -18.69 -71.65 -6.39
CA CYS A 44 -19.47 -72.69 -7.07
C CYS A 44 -20.27 -73.53 -6.06
N GLN A 45 -21.59 -73.44 -6.11
CA GLN A 45 -22.48 -74.22 -5.23
C GLN A 45 -22.95 -75.55 -5.84
N GLY A 46 -22.52 -75.84 -7.08
CA GLY A 46 -22.90 -77.02 -7.84
C GLY A 46 -21.85 -78.14 -7.84
N ILE A 47 -21.07 -78.26 -6.77
CA ILE A 47 -20.10 -79.36 -6.57
C ILE A 47 -20.80 -80.72 -6.52
N SER A 48 -22.01 -80.76 -5.94
CA SER A 48 -22.91 -81.91 -5.98
C SER A 48 -24.07 -81.64 -6.94
N ASP A 49 -24.47 -82.66 -7.71
CA ASP A 49 -25.55 -82.50 -8.71
C ASP A 49 -26.95 -82.33 -8.08
N CYS A 50 -27.15 -82.72 -6.81
CA CYS A 50 -28.39 -82.48 -6.06
C CYS A 50 -28.17 -82.35 -4.56
N THR A 51 -29.16 -81.81 -3.85
CA THR A 51 -29.27 -81.93 -2.38
C THR A 51 -30.32 -83.00 -2.08
N PRO A 52 -29.93 -84.19 -1.58
CA PRO A 52 -30.89 -85.20 -1.17
C PRO A 52 -31.82 -84.67 -0.08
N PHE A 53 -33.09 -85.10 -0.11
CA PHE A 53 -34.07 -84.72 0.90
C PHE A 53 -34.54 -85.94 1.66
N ARG A 54 -34.68 -85.82 2.98
CA ARG A 54 -35.09 -86.92 3.84
C ARG A 54 -36.61 -86.99 3.84
N THR A 55 -37.15 -88.02 3.20
CA THR A 55 -38.59 -88.28 3.15
C THR A 55 -38.97 -89.40 4.11
N ARG A 56 -40.18 -89.29 4.66
CA ARG A 56 -40.81 -90.32 5.47
C ARG A 56 -41.63 -91.20 4.54
N LYS A 57 -41.34 -92.50 4.51
CA LYS A 57 -42.07 -93.46 3.69
C LYS A 57 -42.65 -94.53 4.60
N ILE A 58 -43.95 -94.72 4.51
CA ILE A 58 -44.64 -95.81 5.19
C ILE A 58 -44.47 -97.05 4.31
N VAL A 59 -43.91 -98.11 4.88
CA VAL A 59 -43.76 -99.40 4.21
C VAL A 59 -44.69 -100.37 4.92
N THR A 60 -45.63 -100.92 4.17
CA THR A 60 -46.56 -101.95 4.66
C THR A 60 -45.90 -103.31 4.46
N ASN A 61 -45.80 -104.10 5.52
CA ASN A 61 -45.33 -105.47 5.43
C ASN A 61 -46.35 -106.31 4.65
N ALA A 62 -45.93 -106.89 3.53
CA ALA A 62 -46.82 -107.60 2.60
C ALA A 62 -47.46 -108.87 3.19
N GLU A 63 -46.90 -109.42 4.28
CA GLU A 63 -47.40 -110.64 4.93
C GLU A 63 -48.26 -110.34 6.17
N THR A 64 -47.97 -109.26 6.92
CA THR A 64 -48.66 -108.95 8.19
C THR A 64 -49.60 -107.74 8.13
N GLY A 65 -49.54 -106.94 7.06
CA GLY A 65 -50.34 -105.72 6.91
C GLY A 65 -49.91 -104.55 7.81
N GLU A 66 -48.85 -104.71 8.60
CA GLU A 66 -48.37 -103.70 9.55
C GLU A 66 -47.59 -102.59 8.84
N GLU A 67 -47.92 -101.33 9.14
CA GLU A 67 -47.31 -100.14 8.55
C GLU A 67 -46.15 -99.63 9.42
N THR A 68 -44.93 -99.58 8.87
CA THR A 68 -43.75 -99.04 9.57
C THR A 68 -43.22 -97.80 8.86
N GLU A 69 -42.99 -96.72 9.61
CA GLU A 69 -42.45 -95.47 9.07
C GLU A 69 -40.91 -95.53 9.01
N ILE A 70 -40.35 -95.49 7.80
CA ILE A 70 -38.90 -95.42 7.59
C ILE A 70 -38.48 -94.08 6.98
N GLN A 71 -37.27 -93.63 7.34
CA GLN A 71 -36.65 -92.43 6.78
C GLN A 71 -35.74 -92.81 5.62
N ARG A 72 -35.99 -92.29 4.42
CA ARG A 72 -35.15 -92.53 3.23
C ARG A 72 -34.72 -91.22 2.58
N TRP A 73 -33.47 -91.17 2.13
CA TRP A 73 -32.97 -90.07 1.31
C TRP A 73 -33.46 -90.23 -0.12
N GLU A 74 -34.05 -89.17 -0.65
CA GLU A 74 -34.51 -89.09 -2.03
C GLU A 74 -33.64 -88.11 -2.84
N CYS A 75 -33.22 -88.52 -4.02
CA CYS A 75 -32.44 -87.70 -4.93
C CYS A 75 -33.33 -86.60 -5.53
N ARG A 76 -32.97 -85.33 -5.32
CA ARG A 76 -33.66 -84.17 -5.92
C ARG A 76 -32.92 -83.58 -7.12
N ARG A 77 -32.23 -84.42 -7.89
CA ARG A 77 -31.57 -83.96 -9.12
C ARG A 77 -32.64 -83.60 -10.16
N PRO A 78 -32.68 -82.36 -10.65
CA PRO A 78 -33.75 -81.94 -11.55
C PRO A 78 -33.65 -82.63 -12.92
N GLN A 79 -34.78 -82.75 -13.60
CA GLN A 79 -34.88 -83.47 -14.88
C GLN A 79 -33.98 -82.86 -15.97
N HIS A 80 -33.92 -81.52 -16.07
CA HIS A 80 -33.03 -80.81 -17.00
C HIS A 80 -31.53 -81.06 -16.74
N ALA A 81 -31.17 -81.53 -15.55
CA ALA A 81 -29.79 -81.89 -15.19
C ALA A 81 -29.50 -83.39 -15.31
N GLY A 82 -30.41 -84.20 -15.87
CA GLY A 82 -30.25 -85.63 -16.08
C GLY A 82 -31.16 -86.54 -15.24
N GLY A 83 -32.08 -85.99 -14.44
CA GLY A 83 -32.99 -86.76 -13.58
C GLY A 83 -32.30 -87.40 -12.37
N PRO A 84 -33.01 -88.22 -11.55
CA PRO A 84 -32.45 -88.84 -10.35
C PRO A 84 -31.17 -89.65 -10.64
N CYS A 85 -30.16 -89.54 -9.77
CA CYS A 85 -28.91 -90.28 -9.92
C CYS A 85 -29.20 -91.79 -9.91
N ALA A 86 -28.58 -92.55 -10.82
CA ALA A 86 -28.79 -93.99 -10.95
C ALA A 86 -28.52 -94.76 -9.65
N GLU A 87 -27.45 -94.39 -8.94
CA GLU A 87 -27.05 -94.98 -7.64
C GLU A 87 -27.82 -94.42 -6.43
N GLY A 88 -28.67 -93.41 -6.63
CA GLY A 88 -29.33 -92.69 -5.53
C GLY A 88 -28.37 -91.91 -4.62
N PRO A 89 -28.89 -91.26 -3.56
CA PRO A 89 -28.07 -90.57 -2.57
C PRO A 89 -27.36 -91.57 -1.63
N ARG A 90 -26.21 -91.16 -1.08
CA ARG A 90 -25.46 -91.96 -0.10
C ARG A 90 -26.19 -92.02 1.24
N PRO A 91 -25.91 -93.02 2.11
CA PRO A 91 -26.58 -93.17 3.41
C PRO A 91 -26.43 -91.95 4.34
N ASP A 92 -25.34 -91.19 4.20
CA ASP A 92 -25.05 -89.94 4.92
C ASP A 92 -25.84 -88.72 4.41
N GLY A 93 -26.67 -88.89 3.37
CA GLY A 93 -27.45 -87.81 2.77
C GLY A 93 -26.68 -86.97 1.75
N THR A 94 -25.50 -87.39 1.31
CA THR A 94 -24.74 -86.72 0.25
C THR A 94 -25.09 -87.24 -1.15
N CYS A 95 -24.90 -86.42 -2.17
CA CYS A 95 -25.10 -86.83 -3.57
C CYS A 95 -23.98 -87.79 -4.00
N SER A 96 -24.33 -88.87 -4.70
CA SER A 96 -23.35 -89.80 -5.29
C SER A 96 -22.59 -89.19 -6.49
N CYS A 97 -23.13 -88.15 -7.13
CA CYS A 97 -22.49 -87.42 -8.23
C CYS A 97 -21.86 -86.13 -7.72
N ILE A 98 -20.53 -86.13 -7.59
CA ILE A 98 -19.71 -85.00 -7.15
C ILE A 98 -18.69 -84.67 -8.24
N HIS A 99 -18.51 -83.38 -8.53
CA HIS A 99 -17.57 -82.87 -9.53
C HIS A 99 -16.73 -81.72 -8.95
N PRO A 100 -15.54 -81.43 -9.51
CA PRO A 100 -14.74 -80.28 -9.09
C PRO A 100 -15.52 -78.96 -9.22
N PRO A 101 -15.31 -77.97 -8.31
CA PRO A 101 -15.94 -76.67 -8.43
C PRO A 101 -15.52 -75.96 -9.72
N CYS A 102 -16.49 -75.40 -10.45
CA CYS A 102 -16.18 -74.52 -11.59
C CYS A 102 -15.78 -73.12 -11.08
N ALA A 103 -15.00 -72.35 -11.86
CA ALA A 103 -14.66 -70.97 -11.53
C ALA A 103 -15.71 -70.00 -12.09
N PRO A 104 -16.59 -69.37 -11.28
CA PRO A 104 -17.63 -68.49 -11.78
C PRO A 104 -17.05 -67.20 -12.39
N LYS A 105 -17.65 -66.74 -13.49
CA LYS A 105 -17.22 -65.51 -14.18
C LYS A 105 -18.18 -64.36 -13.88
N PRO A 106 -17.68 -63.14 -13.56
CA PRO A 106 -18.56 -62.00 -13.31
C PRO A 106 -19.36 -61.65 -14.56
N THR A 107 -20.64 -61.30 -14.39
CA THR A 107 -21.48 -60.86 -15.50
C THR A 107 -21.02 -59.52 -16.08
N ILE A 108 -21.37 -59.26 -17.34
CA ILE A 108 -21.15 -57.95 -17.99
C ILE A 108 -21.77 -56.82 -17.15
N ARG A 109 -22.92 -57.05 -16.48
CA ARG A 109 -23.54 -56.07 -15.57
C ARG A 109 -22.62 -55.72 -14.38
N ARG A 110 -22.03 -56.72 -13.71
CA ARG A 110 -21.10 -56.47 -12.59
C ARG A 110 -19.82 -55.78 -13.06
N GLN A 111 -19.31 -56.17 -14.23
CA GLN A 111 -18.14 -55.50 -14.82
C GLN A 111 -18.45 -54.02 -15.15
N ARG A 112 -19.58 -53.75 -15.81
CA ARG A 112 -20.05 -52.37 -16.08
C ARG A 112 -20.26 -51.57 -14.80
N GLY A 113 -20.81 -52.16 -13.75
CA GLY A 113 -20.97 -51.50 -12.45
C GLY A 113 -19.62 -51.12 -11.82
N ARG A 114 -18.61 -51.98 -11.89
CA ARG A 114 -17.24 -51.66 -11.43
C ARG A 114 -16.62 -50.53 -12.25
N TRP A 115 -16.76 -50.58 -13.58
CA TRP A 115 -16.27 -49.52 -14.46
C TRP A 115 -16.98 -48.18 -14.24
N ALA A 116 -18.30 -48.20 -14.01
CA ALA A 116 -19.07 -47.00 -13.68
C ALA A 116 -18.61 -46.39 -12.34
N MET A 117 -18.41 -47.22 -11.30
CA MET A 117 -17.88 -46.74 -10.02
C MET A 117 -16.46 -46.17 -10.14
N LEU A 118 -15.59 -46.82 -10.93
CA LEU A 118 -14.25 -46.30 -11.22
C LEU A 118 -14.30 -44.98 -11.99
N ALA A 119 -15.20 -44.85 -12.96
CA ALA A 119 -15.40 -43.60 -13.70
C ALA A 119 -15.90 -42.47 -12.80
N VAL A 120 -16.86 -42.73 -11.91
CA VAL A 120 -17.33 -41.76 -10.91
C VAL A 120 -16.21 -41.37 -9.95
N ALA A 121 -15.47 -42.34 -9.43
CA ALA A 121 -14.32 -42.08 -8.56
C ALA A 121 -13.24 -41.26 -9.27
N ALA A 122 -12.96 -41.53 -10.55
CA ALA A 122 -12.02 -40.76 -11.35
C ALA A 122 -12.50 -39.33 -11.59
N MET A 123 -13.79 -39.11 -11.88
CA MET A 123 -14.37 -37.78 -12.04
C MET A 123 -14.30 -36.97 -10.73
N VAL A 124 -14.62 -37.59 -9.59
CA VAL A 124 -14.51 -36.95 -8.27
C VAL A 124 -13.05 -36.65 -7.94
N ALA A 125 -12.12 -37.58 -8.20
CA ALA A 125 -10.69 -37.36 -7.99
C ALA A 125 -10.14 -36.23 -8.87
N MET A 126 -10.55 -36.16 -10.13
CA MET A 126 -10.21 -35.06 -11.03
C MET A 126 -10.77 -33.73 -10.54
N ALA A 127 -12.03 -33.69 -10.09
CA ALA A 127 -12.64 -32.48 -9.54
C ALA A 127 -11.91 -32.01 -8.25
N LEU A 128 -11.59 -32.93 -7.34
CA LEU A 128 -10.84 -32.62 -6.11
C LEU A 128 -9.40 -32.17 -6.39
N ALA A 129 -8.76 -32.72 -7.42
CA ALA A 129 -7.46 -32.26 -7.89
C ALA A 129 -7.56 -30.84 -8.49
N PHE A 130 -8.63 -30.54 -9.23
CA PHE A 130 -8.87 -29.22 -9.84
C PHE A 130 -9.12 -28.11 -8.79
N VAL A 131 -9.80 -28.44 -7.68
CA VAL A 131 -10.13 -27.48 -6.60
C VAL A 131 -9.00 -27.37 -5.55
N GLY A 132 -7.87 -28.08 -5.73
CA GLY A 132 -6.72 -27.99 -4.83
C GLY A 132 -6.89 -28.69 -3.47
N ALA A 133 -8.03 -29.32 -3.21
CA ALA A 133 -8.31 -30.05 -1.95
C ALA A 133 -7.39 -31.27 -1.74
N ALA A 134 -6.75 -31.77 -2.79
CA ALA A 134 -5.72 -32.81 -2.69
C ALA A 134 -4.43 -32.33 -1.97
N GLY A 135 -4.19 -31.01 -1.89
CA GLY A 135 -3.03 -30.42 -1.22
C GLY A 135 -2.99 -30.69 0.29
N GLY A 136 -4.13 -30.90 0.94
CA GLY A 136 -4.19 -31.21 2.38
C GLY A 136 -3.82 -32.64 2.76
N ILE A 137 -3.69 -33.56 1.79
CA ILE A 137 -3.41 -34.98 2.04
C ILE A 137 -1.95 -35.34 1.68
N ILE A 138 -1.29 -34.57 0.80
CA ILE A 138 0.07 -34.86 0.31
C ILE A 138 1.00 -33.62 0.37
N GLY A 139 0.49 -32.42 0.64
CA GLY A 139 1.30 -31.20 0.78
C GLY A 139 1.77 -30.94 2.21
N PRO A 140 2.90 -30.24 2.40
CA PRO A 140 3.36 -29.83 3.73
C PRO A 140 2.32 -28.91 4.39
N LYS A 141 2.14 -29.04 5.71
CA LYS A 141 1.29 -28.13 6.49
C LYS A 141 1.79 -26.69 6.33
N PRO A 142 0.89 -25.68 6.32
CA PRO A 142 1.30 -24.29 6.35
C PRO A 142 1.98 -24.00 7.69
N ASP A 143 3.24 -23.58 7.64
CA ASP A 143 3.91 -22.86 8.71
C ASP A 143 3.49 -21.39 8.69
N ALA A 144 3.55 -20.76 9.87
CA ALA A 144 2.99 -19.44 10.17
C ALA A 144 3.67 -18.27 9.42
N ASP A 145 4.73 -18.56 8.64
CA ASP A 145 5.62 -17.57 8.07
C ASP A 145 5.67 -17.68 6.53
N GLY A 146 4.51 -17.78 5.87
CA GLY A 146 4.18 -17.18 4.56
C GLY A 146 5.12 -17.28 3.33
N ILE A 147 6.20 -18.07 3.33
CA ILE A 147 7.25 -18.01 2.28
C ILE A 147 7.17 -19.14 1.25
N LEU A 148 6.32 -20.16 1.45
CA LEU A 148 6.13 -21.27 0.50
C LEU A 148 4.84 -21.16 -0.35
N SER A 149 4.20 -19.99 -0.40
CA SER A 149 3.02 -19.73 -1.26
C SER A 149 3.31 -19.71 -2.77
N HIS A 150 4.59 -19.69 -3.17
CA HIS A 150 5.00 -19.61 -4.58
C HIS A 150 5.18 -20.95 -5.29
N VAL A 151 5.08 -22.09 -4.58
CA VAL A 151 4.96 -23.41 -5.21
C VAL A 151 3.48 -23.80 -5.24
N GLY A 152 2.65 -22.87 -5.72
CA GLY A 152 1.25 -23.13 -6.00
C GLY A 152 1.15 -24.21 -7.06
N TRP A 153 0.52 -25.33 -6.71
CA TRP A 153 -0.11 -26.13 -7.76
C TRP A 153 -0.98 -25.18 -8.60
N PRO A 154 -0.98 -25.27 -9.94
CA PRO A 154 -1.78 -24.40 -10.80
C PRO A 154 -3.26 -24.72 -10.55
N SER A 155 -3.85 -24.10 -9.54
CA SER A 155 -5.27 -24.09 -9.36
C SER A 155 -5.80 -23.10 -10.37
N SER A 156 -6.64 -23.54 -11.30
CA SER A 156 -7.34 -22.68 -12.26
C SER A 156 -8.35 -21.73 -11.58
N VAL A 157 -8.30 -21.62 -10.25
CA VAL A 157 -9.15 -20.82 -9.37
C VAL A 157 -8.37 -19.71 -8.67
N ASN A 158 -7.04 -19.65 -8.81
CA ASN A 158 -6.25 -18.48 -8.42
C ASN A 158 -5.74 -17.76 -9.68
N PRO A 159 -6.49 -16.78 -10.20
CA PRO A 159 -6.12 -16.02 -11.40
C PRO A 159 -4.87 -15.13 -11.20
N GLY A 160 -4.33 -15.02 -9.98
CA GLY A 160 -3.23 -14.13 -9.64
C GLY A 160 -3.68 -12.81 -9.00
N PRO A 161 -2.73 -11.96 -8.57
CA PRO A 161 -3.03 -10.73 -7.86
C PRO A 161 -3.70 -9.69 -8.76
N LEU A 162 -4.65 -8.94 -8.19
CA LEU A 162 -5.28 -7.78 -8.83
C LEU A 162 -4.28 -6.61 -8.92
N SER A 163 -4.58 -5.61 -9.75
CA SER A 163 -3.91 -4.32 -9.72
C SER A 163 -4.09 -3.66 -8.36
N GLY A 164 -3.05 -2.98 -7.85
CA GLY A 164 -3.06 -2.45 -6.48
C GLY A 164 -4.18 -1.45 -6.21
N LYS A 165 -4.69 -0.78 -7.26
CA LYS A 165 -5.85 0.12 -7.16
C LYS A 165 -7.13 -0.63 -6.84
N HIS A 166 -7.33 -1.84 -7.36
CA HIS A 166 -8.54 -2.63 -7.11
C HIS A 166 -8.36 -3.63 -5.96
N GLU A 167 -7.15 -4.15 -5.76
CA GLU A 167 -6.81 -5.03 -4.64
C GLU A 167 -7.22 -4.43 -3.30
N GLN A 168 -6.85 -3.17 -3.06
CA GLN A 168 -7.17 -2.43 -1.84
C GLN A 168 -8.67 -2.34 -1.55
N PHE A 169 -9.50 -2.15 -2.58
CA PHE A 169 -10.96 -2.06 -2.39
C PHE A 169 -11.62 -3.40 -2.18
N THR A 170 -11.12 -4.45 -2.83
CA THR A 170 -11.69 -5.81 -2.72
C THR A 170 -11.15 -6.61 -1.54
N ALA A 171 -10.28 -6.03 -0.70
CA ALA A 171 -9.60 -6.74 0.38
C ALA A 171 -10.55 -7.41 1.39
N LYS A 172 -11.74 -6.83 1.60
CA LYS A 172 -12.74 -7.36 2.54
C LYS A 172 -13.64 -8.44 1.94
N ASP A 173 -14.19 -8.18 0.75
CA ASP A 173 -15.23 -9.04 0.14
C ASP A 173 -14.63 -10.04 -0.86
N GLY A 174 -13.38 -9.85 -1.29
CA GLY A 174 -12.64 -10.74 -2.17
C GLY A 174 -13.24 -10.83 -3.58
N CYS A 175 -13.15 -12.01 -4.20
CA CYS A 175 -13.52 -12.24 -5.59
C CYS A 175 -14.97 -11.85 -5.92
N ILE A 176 -15.88 -11.94 -4.94
CA ILE A 176 -17.32 -11.66 -5.14
C ILE A 176 -17.59 -10.20 -5.52
N SER A 177 -16.66 -9.30 -5.19
CA SER A 177 -16.74 -7.87 -5.54
C SER A 177 -16.89 -7.67 -7.05
N CYS A 178 -16.27 -8.54 -7.85
CA CYS A 178 -16.33 -8.51 -9.31
C CYS A 178 -17.03 -9.76 -9.91
N HIS A 179 -17.03 -10.88 -9.19
CA HIS A 179 -17.60 -12.16 -9.62
C HIS A 179 -18.80 -12.56 -8.76
N VAL A 180 -19.91 -11.84 -8.89
CA VAL A 180 -21.13 -12.04 -8.06
C VAL A 180 -21.65 -13.49 -8.07
N GLY A 181 -21.42 -14.25 -9.15
CA GLY A 181 -21.78 -15.68 -9.23
C GLY A 181 -20.95 -16.63 -8.35
N HIS A 182 -19.78 -16.22 -7.85
CA HIS A 182 -18.86 -17.07 -7.07
C HIS A 182 -18.95 -16.81 -5.56
N SER A 183 -20.15 -16.86 -4.98
CA SER A 183 -20.31 -16.75 -3.52
C SER A 183 -19.62 -17.92 -2.79
N ASP A 184 -19.29 -17.74 -1.50
CA ASP A 184 -18.72 -18.79 -0.63
C ASP A 184 -19.65 -20.00 -0.39
N THR A 185 -20.86 -19.99 -0.95
CA THR A 185 -21.85 -21.06 -0.78
C THR A 185 -21.88 -22.00 -1.98
N LEU A 186 -22.03 -23.31 -1.71
CA LEU A 186 -22.21 -24.35 -2.73
C LEU A 186 -23.40 -24.04 -3.67
N THR A 187 -24.43 -23.37 -3.16
CA THR A 187 -25.60 -22.92 -3.93
C THR A 187 -25.27 -21.79 -4.91
N GLY A 188 -24.41 -20.84 -4.55
CA GLY A 188 -23.99 -19.80 -5.49
C GLY A 188 -23.16 -20.35 -6.64
N TRP A 189 -22.25 -21.29 -6.36
CA TRP A 189 -21.50 -22.01 -7.40
C TRP A 189 -22.43 -22.81 -8.34
N ALA A 190 -23.49 -23.42 -7.81
CA ALA A 190 -24.49 -24.10 -8.63
C ALA A 190 -25.31 -23.11 -9.48
N GLY A 191 -25.62 -21.92 -8.94
CA GLY A 191 -26.30 -20.84 -9.67
C GLY A 191 -25.47 -20.28 -10.83
N ALA A 192 -24.15 -20.16 -10.65
CA ALA A 192 -23.22 -19.68 -11.69
C ALA A 192 -23.18 -20.55 -12.95
N LEU A 193 -23.60 -21.83 -12.87
CA LEU A 193 -23.75 -22.69 -14.05
C LEU A 193 -24.92 -22.25 -14.96
N PHE A 194 -25.88 -21.51 -14.42
CA PHE A 194 -27.12 -21.12 -15.10
C PHE A 194 -27.25 -19.60 -15.31
N GLU A 195 -26.54 -18.78 -14.53
CA GLU A 195 -26.53 -17.31 -14.67
C GLU A 195 -25.33 -16.81 -15.46
N ARG A 196 -25.59 -16.05 -16.53
CA ARG A 196 -24.55 -15.32 -17.29
C ARG A 196 -24.43 -13.89 -16.75
N THR A 197 -23.82 -13.73 -15.59
CA THR A 197 -23.45 -12.39 -15.10
C THR A 197 -22.16 -11.93 -15.78
N THR A 198 -22.18 -10.72 -16.36
CA THR A 198 -20.95 -10.14 -16.94
C THR A 198 -20.30 -9.25 -15.91
N ILE A 199 -19.00 -9.46 -15.64
CA ILE A 199 -18.19 -8.68 -14.68
C ILE A 199 -18.30 -7.16 -14.91
N SER A 200 -18.61 -6.72 -16.13
CA SER A 200 -18.77 -5.30 -16.47
C SER A 200 -19.86 -4.60 -15.65
N GLU A 201 -20.90 -5.30 -15.21
CA GLU A 201 -21.93 -4.73 -14.33
C GLU A 201 -21.35 -4.36 -12.95
N SER A 202 -20.40 -5.16 -12.43
CA SER A 202 -19.64 -4.84 -11.21
C SER A 202 -18.67 -3.68 -11.41
N CYS A 203 -18.21 -3.41 -12.63
CA CYS A 203 -17.34 -2.24 -12.89
C CYS A 203 -18.14 -0.93 -12.85
N VAL A 204 -19.33 -0.92 -13.44
CA VAL A 204 -20.16 0.28 -13.59
C VAL A 204 -20.95 0.65 -12.34
N SER A 205 -20.93 -0.20 -11.30
CA SER A 205 -21.41 0.19 -9.97
C SER A 205 -20.58 1.33 -9.37
N CYS A 206 -19.29 1.38 -9.71
CA CYS A 206 -18.36 2.43 -9.24
C CYS A 206 -17.92 3.38 -10.37
N HIS A 207 -17.78 2.90 -11.60
CA HIS A 207 -17.34 3.72 -12.74
C HIS A 207 -18.53 4.17 -13.60
N SER A 208 -18.89 5.45 -13.52
CA SER A 208 -19.99 6.03 -14.31
C SER A 208 -19.47 6.84 -15.51
N PHE A 209 -20.28 6.91 -16.57
CA PHE A 209 -19.91 7.54 -17.84
C PHE A 209 -21.03 8.45 -18.35
N GLY A 210 -20.71 9.72 -18.63
CA GLY A 210 -21.60 10.71 -19.25
C GLY A 210 -22.55 11.47 -18.30
N GLU A 211 -23.02 12.62 -18.77
CA GLU A 211 -23.70 13.69 -17.99
C GLU A 211 -25.17 13.39 -17.62
N LYS A 212 -25.75 12.25 -18.03
CA LYS A 212 -27.20 11.97 -17.92
C LYS A 212 -27.58 10.61 -17.34
N GLN A 213 -26.72 10.00 -16.51
CA GLN A 213 -27.11 8.78 -15.78
C GLN A 213 -27.70 9.03 -14.40
N ALA A 214 -27.59 10.24 -13.84
CA ALA A 214 -28.11 10.54 -12.50
C ALA A 214 -29.65 10.44 -12.38
N ASP A 215 -30.39 10.64 -13.48
CA ASP A 215 -31.87 10.65 -13.48
C ASP A 215 -32.50 9.39 -14.13
N ALA A 216 -31.69 8.42 -14.53
CA ALA A 216 -32.19 7.22 -15.23
C ALA A 216 -32.41 6.06 -14.25
N ASP A 217 -33.59 5.42 -14.32
CA ASP A 217 -33.94 4.20 -13.60
C ASP A 217 -32.81 3.15 -13.73
N PRO A 218 -32.23 2.64 -12.62
CA PRO A 218 -31.19 1.60 -12.65
C PRO A 218 -31.61 0.33 -13.41
N LYS A 219 -32.92 0.10 -13.54
CA LYS A 219 -33.52 -1.03 -14.28
C LYS A 219 -33.85 -0.70 -15.73
N ALA A 220 -33.87 0.58 -16.10
CA ALA A 220 -33.81 0.98 -17.50
C ALA A 220 -32.37 0.81 -17.97
N GLN A 221 -31.95 -0.46 -18.11
CA GLN A 221 -30.74 -0.87 -18.82
C GLN A 221 -30.82 -0.29 -20.23
N SER A 222 -30.40 0.97 -20.39
CA SER A 222 -30.00 1.43 -21.68
C SER A 222 -28.84 0.53 -22.10
N PRO A 223 -28.88 -0.12 -23.28
CA PRO A 223 -27.74 -0.85 -23.84
C PRO A 223 -26.45 -0.01 -23.92
N MET A 224 -26.56 1.29 -23.61
CA MET A 224 -25.51 2.29 -23.53
C MET A 224 -24.90 2.47 -22.12
N ALA A 225 -25.18 1.63 -21.12
CA ALA A 225 -24.49 1.68 -19.82
C ALA A 225 -22.96 1.46 -19.95
N PHE A 226 -22.52 0.80 -21.03
CA PHE A 226 -21.12 0.55 -21.38
C PHE A 226 -20.58 1.51 -22.46
N ALA A 227 -21.26 2.65 -22.68
CA ALA A 227 -21.08 3.47 -23.88
C ALA A 227 -19.84 4.38 -23.91
N ALA A 228 -18.85 4.23 -23.02
CA ALA A 228 -17.59 4.97 -23.12
C ALA A 228 -16.99 4.89 -24.55
N HIS A 229 -17.17 3.75 -25.22
CA HIS A 229 -16.74 3.52 -26.61
C HIS A 229 -17.86 3.71 -27.68
N ASN A 230 -19.16 3.60 -27.34
CA ASN A 230 -20.26 3.56 -28.31
C ASN A 230 -21.27 4.73 -28.24
N THR A 231 -21.11 5.67 -27.30
CA THR A 231 -22.04 6.79 -27.03
C THR A 231 -22.36 7.64 -28.26
N LYS A 232 -21.42 7.78 -29.20
CA LYS A 232 -21.57 8.63 -30.40
C LYS A 232 -22.06 7.90 -31.65
N PHE A 233 -22.49 6.64 -31.57
CA PHE A 233 -23.06 5.92 -32.72
C PHE A 233 -24.58 5.65 -32.55
N PRO A 234 -25.43 6.70 -32.48
CA PRO A 234 -26.87 6.55 -32.23
C PRO A 234 -27.62 5.76 -33.32
N ASN A 235 -27.01 5.56 -34.49
CA ASN A 235 -27.63 4.92 -35.66
C ASN A 235 -27.14 3.49 -35.95
N ARG A 236 -26.41 2.85 -35.02
CA ARG A 236 -25.90 1.47 -35.18
C ARG A 236 -26.39 0.57 -34.06
N THR A 237 -27.66 0.17 -34.12
CA THR A 237 -28.28 -0.79 -33.19
C THR A 237 -27.74 -2.21 -33.31
N ASP A 238 -26.95 -2.49 -34.36
CA ASP A 238 -26.27 -3.75 -34.66
C ASP A 238 -24.84 -3.82 -34.10
N ALA A 239 -24.32 -2.72 -33.52
CA ALA A 239 -22.96 -2.67 -32.99
C ALA A 239 -22.82 -3.59 -31.75
N PRO A 240 -21.75 -4.40 -31.65
CA PRO A 240 -21.49 -5.17 -30.44
C PRO A 240 -21.32 -4.23 -29.24
N THR A 241 -21.96 -4.56 -28.12
CA THR A 241 -21.73 -3.88 -26.84
C THR A 241 -20.33 -4.24 -26.35
N ALA A 242 -19.45 -3.24 -26.27
CA ALA A 242 -18.14 -3.41 -25.65
C ALA A 242 -18.32 -3.67 -24.15
N THR A 243 -17.59 -4.65 -23.61
CA THR A 243 -17.50 -4.91 -22.17
C THR A 243 -16.22 -4.27 -21.63
N CYS A 244 -16.22 -3.86 -20.35
CA CYS A 244 -15.03 -3.28 -19.72
C CYS A 244 -13.83 -4.23 -19.83
N THR A 245 -14.07 -5.52 -19.63
CA THR A 245 -13.07 -6.60 -19.70
C THR A 245 -12.60 -6.93 -21.12
N GLY A 246 -13.27 -6.41 -22.16
CA GLY A 246 -12.82 -6.56 -23.53
C GLY A 246 -11.55 -5.76 -23.83
N CYS A 247 -11.32 -4.67 -23.10
CA CYS A 247 -10.14 -3.80 -23.24
C CYS A 247 -9.30 -3.74 -21.95
N HIS A 248 -9.93 -3.76 -20.78
CA HIS A 248 -9.24 -3.66 -19.50
C HIS A 248 -9.18 -5.04 -18.84
N THR A 249 -7.99 -5.63 -18.79
CA THR A 249 -7.76 -6.96 -18.21
C THR A 249 -7.11 -6.85 -16.84
N GLU A 250 -7.76 -7.41 -15.83
CA GLU A 250 -7.28 -7.47 -14.45
C GLU A 250 -6.46 -8.77 -14.21
N HIS A 251 -5.92 -8.96 -13.00
CA HIS A 251 -5.09 -10.12 -12.60
C HIS A 251 -3.68 -10.17 -13.20
N LYS A 252 -3.10 -9.02 -13.49
CA LYS A 252 -1.72 -8.90 -13.99
C LYS A 252 -0.69 -8.61 -12.90
N GLY A 253 -1.11 -8.58 -11.63
CA GLY A 253 -0.29 -8.25 -10.47
C GLY A 253 -0.50 -6.84 -9.94
N VAL A 254 -0.05 -6.61 -8.71
CA VAL A 254 -0.26 -5.37 -7.93
C VAL A 254 0.30 -4.14 -8.64
N ASP A 255 1.45 -4.29 -9.31
CA ASP A 255 2.10 -3.19 -10.04
C ASP A 255 1.55 -3.00 -11.47
N ALA A 256 0.66 -3.87 -11.93
CA ALA A 256 0.11 -3.77 -13.27
C ALA A 256 -0.94 -2.66 -13.36
N SER A 257 -0.89 -1.90 -14.46
CA SER A 257 -1.92 -0.91 -14.78
C SER A 257 -2.87 -1.48 -15.83
N ILE A 258 -4.17 -1.40 -15.54
CA ILE A 258 -5.23 -1.75 -16.49
C ILE A 258 -5.58 -0.61 -17.45
N THR A 259 -4.95 0.56 -17.28
CA THR A 259 -5.27 1.79 -18.05
C THR A 259 -4.69 1.79 -19.46
N PRO A 260 -3.41 1.41 -19.67
CA PRO A 260 -2.83 1.35 -21.00
C PRO A 260 -3.55 0.31 -21.87
N MET A 261 -3.84 0.69 -23.11
CA MET A 261 -4.38 -0.21 -24.12
C MET A 261 -3.40 -0.32 -25.29
N GLU A 262 -3.32 -1.50 -25.88
CA GLU A 262 -2.53 -1.77 -27.09
C GLU A 262 -3.44 -1.84 -28.31
N ASP A 263 -2.92 -1.45 -29.48
CA ASP A 263 -3.67 -1.44 -30.76
C ASP A 263 -4.32 -2.80 -31.08
N GLY A 264 -3.69 -3.90 -30.64
CA GLY A 264 -4.20 -5.25 -30.82
C GLY A 264 -5.59 -5.47 -30.20
N GLN A 265 -5.90 -4.80 -29.09
CA GLN A 265 -7.17 -4.96 -28.38
C GLN A 265 -8.34 -4.33 -29.17
N CYS A 266 -8.08 -3.26 -29.89
CA CYS A 266 -9.05 -2.61 -30.77
C CYS A 266 -9.31 -3.44 -32.04
N SER A 267 -8.27 -4.11 -32.56
CA SER A 267 -8.33 -4.94 -33.78
C SER A 267 -9.23 -6.18 -33.64
N ALA A 268 -9.56 -6.58 -32.41
CA ALA A 268 -10.46 -7.71 -32.14
C ALA A 268 -11.90 -7.44 -32.59
N CYS A 269 -12.33 -6.17 -32.59
CA CYS A 269 -13.69 -5.76 -32.96
C CYS A 269 -13.75 -4.92 -34.23
N HIS A 270 -12.74 -4.07 -34.48
CA HIS A 270 -12.70 -3.23 -35.68
C HIS A 270 -12.22 -4.02 -36.90
N THR A 271 -13.15 -4.33 -37.81
CA THR A 271 -12.87 -5.11 -39.05
C THR A 271 -12.06 -4.34 -40.09
N THR A 272 -12.10 -3.00 -40.04
CA THR A 272 -11.28 -2.14 -40.91
C THR A 272 -9.92 -1.95 -40.26
N LYS A 273 -8.86 -2.39 -40.93
CA LYS A 273 -7.49 -2.23 -40.45
C LYS A 273 -7.12 -0.75 -40.41
N PHE A 274 -6.54 -0.33 -39.30
CA PHE A 274 -5.92 0.98 -39.12
C PHE A 274 -4.49 0.76 -38.59
N ASP A 275 -3.57 1.69 -38.83
CA ASP A 275 -2.15 1.48 -38.54
C ASP A 275 -1.87 1.43 -37.03
N SER A 276 -2.33 2.44 -36.29
CA SER A 276 -2.30 2.53 -34.84
C SER A 276 -3.37 3.48 -34.33
N PHE A 277 -3.79 3.34 -33.08
CA PHE A 277 -4.75 4.25 -32.44
C PHE A 277 -4.23 5.69 -32.47
N SER A 278 -2.94 5.88 -32.14
CA SER A 278 -2.29 7.20 -32.12
C SER A 278 -2.27 7.92 -33.48
N LYS A 279 -2.29 7.19 -34.60
CA LYS A 279 -2.27 7.77 -35.96
C LYS A 279 -3.65 7.87 -36.60
N SER A 280 -4.58 7.02 -36.19
CA SER A 280 -5.85 6.80 -36.89
C SER A 280 -7.07 7.28 -36.11
N HIS A 281 -6.90 7.69 -34.85
CA HIS A 281 -7.93 8.36 -34.05
C HIS A 281 -8.03 9.85 -34.44
N PRO A 282 -9.24 10.44 -34.49
CA PRO A 282 -9.41 11.88 -34.68
C PRO A 282 -8.63 12.70 -33.64
N ALA A 283 -8.23 13.94 -33.98
CA ALA A 283 -7.59 14.82 -33.01
C ALA A 283 -8.51 15.02 -31.79
N PHE A 284 -7.95 14.91 -30.59
CA PHE A 284 -8.67 15.27 -29.37
C PHE A 284 -8.99 16.78 -29.39
N GLY A 285 -10.06 17.18 -28.69
CA GLY A 285 -10.40 18.60 -28.56
C GLY A 285 -9.32 19.38 -27.80
N ALA A 286 -9.31 20.70 -27.94
CA ALA A 286 -8.32 21.59 -27.31
C ALA A 286 -8.23 21.48 -25.77
N ASN A 287 -9.25 20.89 -25.13
CA ASN A 287 -9.34 20.72 -23.68
C ASN A 287 -8.90 19.32 -23.21
N PHE A 288 -8.25 18.53 -24.08
CA PHE A 288 -7.72 17.20 -23.76
C PHE A 288 -6.20 17.25 -23.55
N PRO A 289 -5.65 16.54 -22.54
CA PRO A 289 -6.35 15.70 -21.57
C PRO A 289 -7.17 16.52 -20.56
N HIS A 290 -8.34 15.99 -20.19
CA HIS A 290 -9.25 16.59 -19.19
C HIS A 290 -8.72 16.48 -17.75
N GLU A 291 -7.41 16.43 -17.55
CA GLU A 291 -6.82 16.18 -16.24
C GLU A 291 -7.12 17.36 -15.30
N SER A 292 -8.00 17.13 -14.34
CA SER A 292 -7.93 17.86 -13.07
C SER A 292 -6.64 17.41 -12.40
N ALA A 293 -5.61 18.26 -12.40
CA ALA A 293 -4.35 17.95 -11.73
C ALA A 293 -4.66 17.54 -10.28
N ARG A 294 -4.18 16.35 -9.87
CA ARG A 294 -4.22 15.99 -8.45
C ARG A 294 -3.33 17.00 -7.74
N THR A 295 -3.91 17.86 -6.91
CA THR A 295 -3.12 18.90 -6.23
C THR A 295 -2.50 18.39 -4.93
N ILE A 296 -3.00 17.28 -4.39
CA ILE A 296 -2.50 16.64 -3.17
C ILE A 296 -2.12 15.17 -3.41
N LYS A 297 -0.93 14.79 -2.93
CA LYS A 297 -0.36 13.44 -2.89
C LYS A 297 -0.77 12.74 -1.59
N PHE A 298 -1.96 12.13 -1.58
CA PHE A 298 -2.46 11.40 -0.41
C PHE A 298 -2.75 9.92 -0.73
N PRO A 299 -1.89 8.97 -0.30
CA PRO A 299 -2.15 7.54 -0.44
C PRO A 299 -3.04 7.04 0.70
N HIS A 300 -4.34 6.84 0.43
CA HIS A 300 -5.32 6.34 1.42
C HIS A 300 -4.87 5.04 2.10
N GLY A 301 -4.43 4.04 1.32
CA GLY A 301 -3.99 2.74 1.87
C GLY A 301 -2.86 2.85 2.89
N LYS A 302 -1.82 3.65 2.63
CA LYS A 302 -0.74 3.87 3.61
C LYS A 302 -1.23 4.49 4.91
N HIS A 303 -2.15 5.45 4.83
CA HIS A 303 -2.70 6.05 6.05
C HIS A 303 -3.56 5.05 6.83
N LEU A 304 -4.49 4.36 6.15
CA LEU A 304 -5.44 3.45 6.78
C LEU A 304 -4.79 2.16 7.30
N GLU A 305 -3.88 1.57 6.55
CA GLU A 305 -3.34 0.23 6.82
C GLU A 305 -1.97 0.24 7.48
N THR A 306 -1.24 1.37 7.44
CA THR A 306 0.09 1.48 8.05
C THR A 306 0.11 2.48 9.19
N HIS A 307 -0.28 3.74 8.94
CA HIS A 307 -0.11 4.79 9.94
C HIS A 307 -1.16 4.75 11.04
N PHE A 308 -2.44 4.59 10.71
CA PHE A 308 -3.53 4.60 11.70
C PHE A 308 -3.65 3.32 12.54
N VAL A 309 -2.96 2.25 12.13
CA VAL A 309 -2.84 1.01 12.93
C VAL A 309 -1.58 0.97 13.78
N ASP A 310 -0.62 1.89 13.55
CA ASP A 310 0.58 2.03 14.37
C ASP A 310 0.21 2.53 15.77
N GLN A 311 0.72 1.86 16.80
CA GLN A 311 0.43 2.19 18.20
C GLN A 311 0.75 3.65 18.56
N ARG A 312 1.69 4.29 17.86
CA ARG A 312 2.03 5.70 18.07
C ARG A 312 0.93 6.67 17.62
N TYR A 313 0.05 6.26 16.71
CA TYR A 313 -0.93 7.14 16.06
C TYR A 313 -2.37 6.59 16.12
N ILE A 314 -2.59 5.42 16.70
CA ILE A 314 -3.90 4.75 16.75
C ILE A 314 -4.99 5.62 17.40
N ASP A 315 -4.64 6.40 18.42
CA ASP A 315 -5.58 7.32 19.08
C ASP A 315 -6.00 8.52 18.21
N LYS A 316 -5.21 8.81 17.17
CA LYS A 316 -5.45 9.87 16.18
C LYS A 316 -6.13 9.36 14.91
N ALA A 317 -6.41 8.05 14.83
CA ALA A 317 -7.10 7.46 13.69
C ALA A 317 -8.53 8.02 13.53
N PRO A 318 -9.02 8.19 12.30
CA PRO A 318 -10.35 8.73 12.03
C PRO A 318 -11.45 7.79 12.57
N LYS A 319 -12.13 8.21 13.65
CA LYS A 319 -13.13 7.39 14.35
C LYS A 319 -14.44 7.21 13.57
N ASN A 320 -14.78 8.16 12.69
CA ASN A 320 -15.99 8.14 11.89
C ASN A 320 -15.72 7.70 10.43
N GLY A 321 -14.61 6.98 10.19
CA GLY A 321 -14.26 6.50 8.87
C GLY A 321 -13.99 7.65 7.88
N CYS A 322 -14.49 7.52 6.65
CA CYS A 322 -14.20 8.46 5.56
C CYS A 322 -14.64 9.90 5.87
N VAL A 323 -15.75 10.08 6.60
CA VAL A 323 -16.31 11.41 6.89
C VAL A 323 -15.50 12.20 7.92
N SER A 324 -14.52 11.57 8.58
CA SER A 324 -13.56 12.29 9.41
C SER A 324 -12.63 13.19 8.58
N CYS A 325 -12.36 12.81 7.32
CA CYS A 325 -11.52 13.59 6.42
C CYS A 325 -12.32 14.19 5.26
N HIS A 326 -13.48 13.64 4.92
CA HIS A 326 -14.34 14.12 3.84
C HIS A 326 -15.61 14.76 4.39
N THR A 327 -15.73 16.08 4.24
CA THR A 327 -16.80 16.87 4.88
C THR A 327 -17.81 17.44 3.90
N ASP A 328 -17.65 17.20 2.60
CA ASP A 328 -18.50 17.77 1.55
C ASP A 328 -18.66 16.73 0.42
N GLN A 329 -19.76 16.79 -0.32
CA GLN A 329 -20.06 15.90 -1.45
C GLN A 329 -20.67 16.69 -2.61
N VAL A 330 -20.08 16.55 -3.79
CA VAL A 330 -20.56 17.17 -5.03
C VAL A 330 -20.61 16.11 -6.11
N ASP A 331 -21.75 15.96 -6.78
CA ASP A 331 -21.97 14.99 -7.88
C ASP A 331 -21.54 13.54 -7.55
N GLY A 332 -21.90 13.04 -6.35
CA GLY A 332 -21.55 11.67 -5.92
C GLY A 332 -20.09 11.50 -5.47
N ARG A 333 -19.30 12.58 -5.42
CA ARG A 333 -17.90 12.57 -5.02
C ARG A 333 -17.68 13.22 -3.66
N LEU A 334 -17.00 12.51 -2.77
CA LEU A 334 -16.52 13.07 -1.52
C LEU A 334 -15.35 14.03 -1.74
N LEU A 335 -15.48 15.24 -1.23
CA LEU A 335 -14.44 16.25 -1.17
C LEU A 335 -13.79 16.22 0.23
N PRO A 336 -12.45 16.27 0.31
CA PRO A 336 -11.80 16.36 1.61
C PRO A 336 -12.15 17.69 2.27
N GLY A 337 -12.22 17.67 3.60
CA GLY A 337 -12.34 18.86 4.43
C GLY A 337 -11.04 19.67 4.47
N SER A 338 -10.98 20.59 5.42
CA SER A 338 -9.79 21.42 5.61
C SER A 338 -8.62 20.64 6.22
N PHE A 339 -7.41 21.21 6.14
CA PHE A 339 -6.21 20.63 6.74
C PHE A 339 -6.37 20.41 8.24
N GLU A 340 -7.06 21.33 8.93
CA GLU A 340 -7.31 21.30 10.37
C GLU A 340 -8.11 20.05 10.76
N ASN A 341 -9.07 19.66 9.93
CA ASN A 341 -9.92 18.50 10.19
C ASN A 341 -9.22 17.18 9.87
N GLY A 342 -8.46 17.12 8.77
CA GLY A 342 -7.94 15.86 8.24
C GLY A 342 -6.47 15.54 8.57
N CYS A 343 -5.64 16.56 8.84
CA CYS A 343 -4.18 16.42 8.81
C CYS A 343 -3.48 16.98 10.05
N ALA A 344 -3.97 18.09 10.61
CA ALA A 344 -3.27 18.88 11.62
C ALA A 344 -2.88 18.08 12.87
N ALA A 345 -3.73 17.15 13.33
CA ALA A 345 -3.50 16.35 14.52
C ALA A 345 -2.18 15.55 14.47
N CYS A 346 -1.69 15.20 13.28
CA CYS A 346 -0.44 14.46 13.07
C CYS A 346 0.65 15.27 12.37
N HIS A 347 0.28 16.22 11.50
CA HIS A 347 1.22 16.88 10.60
C HIS A 347 1.54 18.34 10.96
N GLU A 348 0.75 19.00 11.79
CA GLU A 348 0.93 20.44 12.08
C GLU A 348 2.29 20.72 12.75
N LEU A 349 2.65 19.96 13.78
CA LEU A 349 3.93 20.13 14.46
C LEU A 349 5.10 19.95 13.50
N ALA A 350 5.05 18.90 12.68
CA ALA A 350 6.08 18.64 11.69
C ALA A 350 6.18 19.75 10.62
N ILE A 351 5.15 20.56 10.38
CA ILE A 351 5.20 21.76 9.51
C ILE A 351 5.85 22.92 10.27
N LYS A 352 5.48 23.13 11.53
CA LYS A 352 6.03 24.20 12.38
C LYS A 352 7.52 24.04 12.68
N GLU A 353 8.03 22.81 12.68
CA GLU A 353 9.44 22.49 12.83
C GLU A 353 10.24 22.62 11.51
N GLN A 354 9.60 22.87 10.36
CA GLN A 354 10.28 22.97 9.06
C GLN A 354 10.89 24.36 8.85
N GLY A 355 11.96 24.64 9.59
CA GLY A 355 12.71 25.88 9.45
C GLY A 355 13.46 26.00 8.13
N MET A 356 13.77 27.24 7.75
CA MET A 356 14.78 27.55 6.76
C MET A 356 15.73 28.62 7.29
N VAL A 357 17.03 28.42 7.10
CA VAL A 357 18.04 29.43 7.38
C VAL A 357 18.04 30.43 6.24
N VAL A 358 17.78 31.70 6.54
CA VAL A 358 17.67 32.77 5.53
C VAL A 358 19.01 33.45 5.35
N PHE A 359 19.71 33.73 6.46
CA PHE A 359 21.09 34.17 6.46
C PHE A 359 21.75 33.79 7.79
N GLY A 360 23.07 33.78 7.82
CA GLY A 360 23.87 33.49 8.99
C GLY A 360 25.25 34.13 8.86
N LEU A 361 26.07 34.03 9.89
CA LEU A 361 27.48 34.37 9.82
C LEU A 361 28.23 33.19 9.17
N PRO A 362 28.77 33.33 7.94
CA PRO A 362 29.64 32.31 7.37
C PRO A 362 31.08 32.45 7.89
N GLU A 363 31.95 31.49 7.54
CA GLU A 363 33.40 31.67 7.57
C GLU A 363 33.80 32.84 6.65
N LEU A 364 34.68 33.73 7.11
CA LEU A 364 35.17 34.86 6.32
C LEU A 364 36.70 34.77 6.19
N SER A 365 37.23 34.89 4.98
CA SER A 365 38.68 34.74 4.73
C SER A 365 39.48 36.04 4.88
N ASP A 366 38.96 37.18 4.39
CA ASP A 366 39.40 38.59 4.60
C ASP A 366 38.52 39.49 3.68
N PRO A 367 37.89 40.62 4.11
CA PRO A 367 37.93 41.24 5.43
C PRO A 367 37.04 40.55 6.47
N GLU A 368 37.58 40.43 7.68
CA GLU A 368 36.78 40.21 8.89
C GLU A 368 35.71 41.31 9.02
N LEU A 369 34.60 41.00 9.69
CA LEU A 369 33.58 41.99 10.07
C LEU A 369 34.26 43.22 10.69
N THR A 370 34.25 44.32 9.94
CA THR A 370 35.21 45.42 10.09
C THR A 370 34.98 46.21 11.38
N ALA A 371 35.93 47.07 11.74
CA ALA A 371 35.75 48.09 12.77
C ALA A 371 34.50 48.98 12.54
N GLU A 372 34.01 49.08 11.31
CA GLU A 372 32.84 49.89 10.95
C GLU A 372 31.52 49.25 11.45
N ALA A 373 31.45 47.91 11.52
CA ALA A 373 30.35 47.22 12.21
C ALA A 373 30.34 47.58 13.71
N ARG A 374 31.52 47.71 14.32
CA ARG A 374 31.67 48.09 15.75
C ARG A 374 31.25 49.52 16.02
N ASP A 375 31.54 50.45 15.10
CA ASP A 375 31.09 51.85 15.23
C ASP A 375 29.56 51.95 15.24
N SER A 376 28.88 51.05 14.52
CA SER A 376 27.42 50.99 14.45
C SER A 376 26.79 50.27 15.65
N CYS A 377 27.44 49.21 16.14
CA CYS A 377 26.94 48.36 17.23
C CYS A 377 27.32 48.82 18.64
N GLY A 378 28.38 49.63 18.76
CA GLY A 378 29.05 49.85 20.03
C GLY A 378 29.80 48.61 20.52
N PHE A 379 30.59 48.75 21.59
CA PHE A 379 31.23 47.60 22.23
C PHE A 379 30.20 46.76 23.00
N PRO A 380 30.11 45.44 22.76
CA PRO A 380 29.29 44.56 23.58
C PRO A 380 29.75 44.61 25.04
N VAL A 381 28.79 44.55 25.97
CA VAL A 381 29.05 44.55 27.42
C VAL A 381 30.09 43.49 27.85
N PRO A 382 30.08 42.25 27.33
CA PRO A 382 31.10 41.25 27.69
C PRO A 382 32.54 41.67 27.37
N GLN A 383 32.77 42.39 26.27
CA GLN A 383 34.11 42.88 25.88
C GLN A 383 34.56 44.08 26.72
N LEU A 384 33.65 44.72 27.46
CA LEU A 384 33.94 45.83 28.37
C LEU A 384 34.12 45.37 29.82
N GLU A 385 33.74 44.14 30.18
CA GLU A 385 33.93 43.60 31.53
C GLU A 385 35.42 43.54 31.93
N PRO A 386 36.36 43.07 31.08
CA PRO A 386 37.78 43.14 31.40
C PRO A 386 38.31 44.58 31.52
N ALA A 387 37.79 45.50 30.70
CA ALA A 387 38.12 46.92 30.81
C ALA A 387 37.61 47.54 32.13
N ARG A 388 36.42 47.11 32.58
CA ARG A 388 35.84 47.49 33.87
C ARG A 388 36.63 46.91 35.05
N ALA A 389 37.04 45.64 34.97
CA ALA A 389 37.90 45.00 35.95
C ALA A 389 39.26 45.72 36.06
N THR A 390 39.84 46.13 34.93
CA THR A 390 41.07 46.94 34.89
C THR A 390 40.89 48.29 35.60
N LEU A 391 39.76 48.98 35.36
CA LEU A 391 39.43 50.24 36.02
C LEU A 391 39.21 50.07 37.52
N GLU A 392 38.57 48.97 37.95
CA GLU A 392 38.35 48.65 39.36
C GLU A 392 39.67 48.37 40.09
N ALA A 393 40.56 47.57 39.50
CA ALA A 393 41.90 47.31 40.03
C ALA A 393 42.74 48.59 40.17
N LEU A 394 42.67 49.50 39.18
CA LEU A 394 43.31 50.82 39.25
C LEU A 394 42.72 51.71 40.36
N ALA A 395 41.40 51.67 40.56
CA ALA A 395 40.73 52.41 41.60
C ALA A 395 41.10 51.91 43.01
N GLU A 396 41.24 50.59 43.18
CA GLU A 396 41.69 49.96 44.43
C GLU A 396 43.17 50.27 44.76
N ALA A 397 44.02 50.48 43.74
CA ALA A 397 45.42 50.86 43.94
C ALA A 397 45.60 52.33 44.37
N LEU A 398 44.62 53.19 44.09
CA LEU A 398 44.71 54.64 44.28
C LEU A 398 44.96 55.07 45.74
N PRO A 399 44.27 54.52 46.77
CA PRO A 399 44.53 54.85 48.17
C PRO A 399 45.94 54.43 48.61
N THR A 400 46.46 53.33 48.08
CA THR A 400 47.82 52.83 48.39
C THR A 400 48.88 53.76 47.81
N MET A 401 48.67 54.29 46.60
CA MET A 401 49.53 55.33 46.01
C MET A 401 49.51 56.63 46.83
N GLN A 402 48.34 57.04 47.33
CA GLN A 402 48.21 58.23 48.19
C GLN A 402 48.94 58.03 49.53
N ALA A 403 48.74 56.87 50.18
CA ALA A 403 49.42 56.52 51.42
C ALA A 403 50.94 56.42 51.25
N LEU A 404 51.42 55.95 50.09
CA LEU A 404 52.85 55.97 49.77
C LEU A 404 53.41 57.40 49.74
N GLY A 405 52.69 58.33 49.11
CA GLY A 405 53.05 59.75 49.07
C GLY A 405 53.12 60.37 50.46
N GLU A 406 52.09 60.16 51.28
CA GLU A 406 52.04 60.66 52.66
C GLU A 406 53.15 60.06 53.56
N ASN A 407 53.44 58.77 53.41
CA ASN A 407 54.52 58.11 54.14
C ASN A 407 55.91 58.61 53.71
N ALA A 408 56.08 58.92 52.42
CA ALA A 408 57.31 59.51 51.91
C ALA A 408 57.53 60.94 52.41
N GLU A 409 56.48 61.76 52.42
CA GLU A 409 56.52 63.15 52.94
C GLU A 409 56.79 63.20 54.46
N SER A 410 56.25 62.23 55.21
CA SER A 410 56.43 62.13 56.66
C SER A 410 57.72 61.40 57.09
N GLY A 411 58.49 60.84 56.15
CA GLY A 411 59.72 60.09 56.43
C GLY A 411 59.49 58.71 57.09
N ASN A 412 58.28 58.15 56.97
CA ASN A 412 57.93 56.83 57.50
C ASN A 412 58.40 55.70 56.58
N LEU A 413 59.66 55.27 56.73
CA LEU A 413 60.27 54.22 55.91
C LEU A 413 59.51 52.88 55.94
N ASN A 414 58.97 52.46 57.09
CA ASN A 414 58.18 51.22 57.16
C ASN A 414 56.86 51.35 56.37
N GLY A 415 56.18 52.50 56.50
CA GLY A 415 54.96 52.77 55.73
C GLY A 415 55.22 52.82 54.22
N VAL A 416 56.36 53.38 53.81
CA VAL A 416 56.83 53.34 52.41
C VAL A 416 57.03 51.90 51.93
N MET A 417 57.73 51.05 52.70
CA MET A 417 57.99 49.66 52.31
C MET A 417 56.70 48.84 52.17
N THR A 418 55.77 48.97 53.13
CA THR A 418 54.48 48.28 53.09
C THR A 418 53.61 48.75 51.92
N ALA A 419 53.57 50.06 51.63
CA ALA A 419 52.81 50.58 50.51
C ALA A 419 53.40 50.17 49.15
N VAL A 420 54.74 50.04 49.04
CA VAL A 420 55.40 49.52 47.82
C VAL A 420 55.08 48.04 47.60
N GLU A 421 55.05 47.23 48.65
CA GLU A 421 54.67 45.80 48.56
C GLU A 421 53.22 45.65 48.10
N ALA A 422 52.29 46.40 48.70
CA ALA A 422 50.88 46.41 48.30
C ALA A 422 50.65 46.93 46.87
N LEU A 423 51.47 47.89 46.39
CA LEU A 423 51.42 48.32 44.99
C LEU A 423 51.95 47.26 44.02
N GLY A 424 52.88 46.40 44.45
CA GLY A 424 53.34 45.25 43.68
C GLY A 424 52.22 44.22 43.46
N GLU A 425 51.40 43.97 44.48
CA GLU A 425 50.21 43.11 44.37
C GLU A 425 49.16 43.73 43.44
N ALA A 426 48.88 45.04 43.58
CA ALA A 426 47.96 45.74 42.69
C ALA A 426 48.44 45.76 41.24
N GLN A 427 49.76 45.89 41.00
CA GLN A 427 50.34 45.80 39.66
C GLN A 427 50.12 44.42 39.02
N ALA A 428 50.22 43.35 39.81
CA ALA A 428 49.95 41.99 39.31
C ALA A 428 48.48 41.83 38.90
N ALA A 429 47.54 42.31 39.72
CA ALA A 429 46.11 42.28 39.41
C ALA A 429 45.75 43.12 38.16
N ILE A 430 46.39 44.29 37.99
CA ILE A 430 46.22 45.11 36.78
C ILE A 430 46.78 44.41 35.54
N ALA A 431 47.93 43.73 35.66
CA ALA A 431 48.52 42.99 34.54
C ALA A 431 47.64 41.81 34.11
N GLU A 432 47.06 41.07 35.06
CA GLU A 432 46.10 39.99 34.78
C GLU A 432 44.85 40.53 34.06
N ALA A 433 44.24 41.61 34.55
CA ALA A 433 43.09 42.23 33.90
C ALA A 433 43.42 42.81 32.50
N GLN A 434 44.66 43.26 32.28
CA GLN A 434 45.14 43.70 30.96
C GLN A 434 45.32 42.55 29.98
N ASP A 435 45.83 41.41 30.44
CA ASP A 435 45.96 40.20 29.62
C ASP A 435 44.57 39.65 29.25
N GLU A 436 43.62 39.60 30.20
CA GLU A 436 42.23 39.24 29.93
C GLU A 436 41.55 40.19 28.95
N LEU A 437 41.81 41.50 29.05
CA LEU A 437 41.31 42.48 28.09
C LEU A 437 41.94 42.30 26.70
N ALA A 438 43.23 41.93 26.63
CA ALA A 438 43.90 41.67 25.36
C ALA A 438 43.32 40.41 24.69
N GLU A 439 43.04 39.36 25.46
CA GLU A 439 42.40 38.13 24.98
C GLU A 439 40.94 38.37 24.56
N ALA A 440 40.16 39.12 25.35
CA ALA A 440 38.76 39.44 25.02
C ALA A 440 38.59 40.32 23.77
N VAL A 441 39.68 40.96 23.30
CA VAL A 441 39.72 41.78 22.09
C VAL A 441 40.46 41.05 20.96
N ASP A 442 41.06 39.89 21.22
CA ASP A 442 41.68 39.02 20.22
C ASP A 442 40.60 38.27 19.44
N MET A 443 40.38 38.72 18.20
CA MET A 443 39.38 38.17 17.27
C MET A 443 40.00 37.28 16.18
N SER A 444 41.24 36.82 16.37
CA SER A 444 41.97 36.07 15.35
C SER A 444 41.37 34.69 15.01
N GLU A 445 40.55 34.12 15.89
CA GLU A 445 39.77 32.91 15.61
C GLU A 445 38.32 33.27 15.29
N ALA A 446 37.88 33.00 14.06
CA ALA A 446 36.50 33.24 13.64
C ALA A 446 35.53 32.37 14.44
N VAL A 447 34.45 32.96 14.96
CA VAL A 447 33.40 32.25 15.68
C VAL A 447 32.59 31.31 14.76
N SER A 448 32.60 31.56 13.45
CA SER A 448 31.92 30.72 12.44
C SER A 448 32.89 30.03 11.51
N LEU A 449 32.61 28.75 11.24
CA LEU A 449 33.21 27.94 10.18
C LEU A 449 32.14 27.41 9.19
N ASP A 450 30.94 28.02 9.24
CA ASP A 450 29.82 27.61 8.40
C ASP A 450 29.94 28.18 6.97
N SER A 451 29.43 27.45 5.99
CA SER A 451 29.26 27.99 4.62
C SER A 451 28.13 29.01 4.55
N LEU A 452 28.19 29.92 3.57
CA LEU A 452 27.10 30.87 3.32
C LEU A 452 25.79 30.14 3.03
N SER A 453 24.70 30.56 3.69
CA SER A 453 23.39 29.91 3.47
C SER A 453 22.96 30.02 1.99
N PRO A 454 22.26 29.02 1.43
CA PRO A 454 21.83 29.06 0.02
C PRO A 454 20.94 30.26 -0.34
N ILE A 455 20.16 30.78 0.62
CA ILE A 455 19.34 31.97 0.41
C ILE A 455 20.24 33.20 0.32
N ALA A 456 21.16 33.40 1.28
CA ALA A 456 22.09 34.52 1.24
C ALA A 456 22.99 34.49 0.01
N ALA A 457 23.51 33.32 -0.38
CA ALA A 457 24.32 33.14 -1.59
C ALA A 457 23.56 33.60 -2.85
N PHE A 458 22.30 33.16 -3.00
CA PHE A 458 21.45 33.61 -4.11
C PHE A 458 21.18 35.11 -4.08
N LEU A 459 20.82 35.66 -2.92
CA LEU A 459 20.50 37.08 -2.77
C LEU A 459 21.70 37.98 -3.10
N LEU A 460 22.90 37.57 -2.68
CA LEU A 460 24.16 38.27 -2.93
C LEU A 460 24.78 37.95 -4.30
N ALA A 461 24.24 36.97 -5.04
CA ALA A 461 24.75 36.49 -6.32
C ALA A 461 26.22 36.03 -6.24
N VAL A 462 26.54 35.19 -5.24
CA VAL A 462 27.86 34.60 -4.98
C VAL A 462 27.72 33.10 -4.75
N PRO A 463 28.80 32.29 -4.88
CA PRO A 463 28.75 30.88 -4.49
C PRO A 463 28.53 30.71 -2.98
N ALA A 464 27.95 29.59 -2.58
CA ALA A 464 27.64 29.31 -1.18
C ALA A 464 28.84 28.69 -0.42
N ASP A 465 29.75 28.04 -1.14
CA ASP A 465 30.77 27.13 -0.63
C ASP A 465 32.22 27.59 -0.86
N ASP A 466 32.42 28.82 -1.35
CA ASP A 466 33.74 29.41 -1.56
C ASP A 466 33.89 30.73 -0.78
N ALA A 467 34.55 30.64 0.38
CA ALA A 467 34.75 31.78 1.28
C ALA A 467 35.50 32.93 0.62
N ASP A 468 36.45 32.66 -0.27
CA ASP A 468 37.22 33.72 -0.94
C ASP A 468 36.35 34.51 -1.92
N GLU A 469 35.34 33.87 -2.51
CA GLU A 469 34.42 34.54 -3.45
C GLU A 469 33.27 35.26 -2.76
N TYR A 470 32.74 34.75 -1.64
CA TYR A 470 31.60 35.38 -0.97
C TYR A 470 31.96 36.36 0.15
N SER A 471 33.16 36.31 0.74
CA SER A 471 33.48 37.03 1.98
C SER A 471 33.22 38.53 1.90
N GLU A 472 33.66 39.20 0.83
CA GLU A 472 33.48 40.65 0.67
C GLU A 472 31.99 41.04 0.64
N ALA A 473 31.18 40.31 -0.14
CA ALA A 473 29.75 40.58 -0.27
C ALA A 473 29.00 40.24 1.03
N ALA A 474 29.36 39.14 1.69
CA ALA A 474 28.77 38.71 2.95
C ALA A 474 29.09 39.71 4.08
N ALA A 475 30.35 40.13 4.21
CA ALA A 475 30.76 41.12 5.20
C ALA A 475 30.05 42.46 4.98
N ALA A 476 29.99 42.96 3.73
CA ALA A 476 29.28 44.20 3.40
C ALA A 476 27.78 44.11 3.76
N PHE A 477 27.14 42.99 3.45
CA PHE A 477 25.74 42.73 3.84
C PHE A 477 25.55 42.76 5.35
N LEU A 478 26.41 42.06 6.12
CA LEU A 478 26.30 41.98 7.57
C LEU A 478 26.57 43.33 8.25
N ILE A 479 27.53 44.12 7.76
CA ILE A 479 27.79 45.50 8.22
C ILE A 479 26.56 46.38 8.00
N ALA A 480 25.97 46.34 6.81
CA ALA A 480 24.76 47.09 6.51
C ALA A 480 23.58 46.63 7.37
N ALA A 481 23.44 45.32 7.61
CA ALA A 481 22.38 44.76 8.44
C ALA A 481 22.51 45.17 9.92
N ALA A 482 23.73 45.31 10.43
CA ALA A 482 23.99 45.85 11.75
C ALA A 482 23.51 47.30 11.89
N ALA A 483 23.75 48.13 10.88
CA ALA A 483 23.38 49.55 10.89
C ALA A 483 21.90 49.81 10.58
N GLU A 484 21.31 49.04 9.66
CA GLU A 484 20.01 49.33 9.05
C GLU A 484 18.95 48.23 9.31
N GLY A 485 19.28 47.22 10.10
CA GLY A 485 18.42 46.08 10.40
C GLY A 485 18.12 45.27 9.14
N GLN A 486 16.84 45.03 8.86
CA GLN A 486 16.42 44.19 7.74
C GLN A 486 16.41 44.87 6.36
N ALA A 487 16.77 46.16 6.26
CA ALA A 487 16.70 46.90 5.00
C ALA A 487 17.59 46.32 3.87
N PRO A 488 18.85 45.92 4.12
CA PRO A 488 19.69 45.31 3.07
C PRO A 488 19.13 43.98 2.56
N LEU A 489 18.50 43.20 3.45
CA LEU A 489 17.84 41.96 3.08
C LEU A 489 16.61 42.22 2.19
N ALA A 490 15.84 43.26 2.49
CA ALA A 490 14.70 43.67 1.68
C ALA A 490 15.14 44.11 0.27
N GLU A 491 16.19 44.93 0.18
CA GLU A 491 16.75 45.36 -1.10
C GLU A 491 17.23 44.18 -1.95
N ALA A 492 17.95 43.23 -1.34
CA ALA A 492 18.44 42.06 -2.04
C ALA A 492 17.29 41.16 -2.56
N ILE A 493 16.21 41.00 -1.78
CA ILE A 493 15.01 40.25 -2.21
C ILE A 493 14.33 40.93 -3.40
N ASP A 494 14.12 42.25 -3.33
CA ASP A 494 13.46 43.01 -4.38
C ASP A 494 14.30 43.00 -5.67
N ALA A 495 15.63 43.04 -5.56
CA ALA A 495 16.55 42.92 -6.69
C ALA A 495 16.41 41.57 -7.43
N LYS A 496 16.02 40.50 -6.72
CA LYS A 496 15.72 39.17 -7.29
C LYS A 496 14.27 38.99 -7.75
N GLY A 497 13.49 40.08 -7.77
CA GLY A 497 12.09 40.09 -8.17
C GLY A 497 11.14 39.49 -7.12
N GLY A 498 11.57 39.41 -5.86
CA GLY A 498 10.71 39.06 -4.73
C GLY A 498 9.87 40.25 -4.25
N ASP A 499 8.94 39.97 -3.34
CA ASP A 499 8.23 40.99 -2.56
C ASP A 499 8.79 40.94 -1.13
N ALA A 500 9.76 41.81 -0.83
CA ALA A 500 10.39 41.83 0.49
C ALA A 500 9.39 42.02 1.64
N THR A 501 8.31 42.78 1.43
CA THR A 501 7.29 43.00 2.46
C THR A 501 6.57 41.70 2.81
N ALA A 502 6.25 40.87 1.80
CA ALA A 502 5.63 39.58 2.02
C ALA A 502 6.62 38.54 2.57
N LEU A 503 7.85 38.52 2.05
CA LEU A 503 8.86 37.51 2.40
C LEU A 503 9.47 37.74 3.78
N LEU A 504 9.55 38.98 4.25
CA LEU A 504 10.09 39.33 5.58
C LEU A 504 9.00 39.66 6.60
N ALA A 505 7.74 39.32 6.32
CA ALA A 505 6.64 39.61 7.22
C ALA A 505 6.89 39.00 8.62
N GLY A 506 6.93 39.88 9.63
CA GLY A 506 7.18 39.51 11.02
C GLY A 506 8.64 39.52 11.46
N LEU A 507 9.60 39.80 10.57
CA LEU A 507 10.99 40.02 10.96
C LEU A 507 11.12 41.42 11.56
N SER A 508 11.70 41.51 12.75
CA SER A 508 11.96 42.80 13.39
C SER A 508 13.34 43.34 12.97
N PRO A 509 13.44 44.62 12.57
CA PRO A 509 14.73 45.26 12.35
C PRO A 509 15.66 45.14 13.55
N GLU A 510 15.10 45.23 14.77
CA GLU A 510 15.86 45.14 16.02
C GLU A 510 16.49 43.76 16.21
N LEU A 511 15.80 42.67 15.85
CA LEU A 511 16.38 41.33 15.95
C LEU A 511 17.57 41.20 14.99
N VAL A 512 17.45 41.70 13.76
CA VAL A 512 18.54 41.67 12.78
C VAL A 512 19.73 42.47 13.29
N THR A 513 19.52 43.67 13.81
CA THR A 513 20.58 44.49 14.41
C THR A 513 21.23 43.79 15.60
N GLU A 514 20.46 43.28 16.57
CA GLU A 514 21.02 42.59 17.76
C GLU A 514 21.90 41.38 17.36
N VAL A 515 21.42 40.57 16.42
CA VAL A 515 22.11 39.35 15.98
C VAL A 515 23.37 39.66 15.20
N THR A 516 23.29 40.56 14.21
CA THR A 516 24.46 40.97 13.43
C THR A 516 25.51 41.71 14.27
N CYS A 517 25.09 42.44 15.31
CA CYS A 517 26.01 43.04 16.26
C CYS A 517 26.72 42.02 17.16
N ALA A 518 26.04 40.93 17.56
CA ALA A 518 26.70 39.83 18.26
C ALA A 518 27.76 39.16 17.36
N TRP A 519 27.44 38.94 16.09
CA TRP A 519 28.37 38.37 15.12
C TRP A 519 29.54 39.30 14.79
N ALA A 520 29.30 40.61 14.66
CA ALA A 520 30.34 41.61 14.48
C ALA A 520 31.32 41.68 15.67
N ALA A 521 30.87 41.24 16.85
CA ALA A 521 31.67 41.08 18.05
C ALA A 521 32.36 39.72 18.15
N ASN A 522 32.31 38.89 17.10
CA ASN A 522 32.83 37.53 17.08
C ASN A 522 32.22 36.65 18.19
N THR A 523 30.92 36.81 18.44
CA THR A 523 30.18 36.05 19.45
C THR A 523 28.92 35.44 18.85
N GLU A 524 28.56 34.25 19.31
CA GLU A 524 27.28 33.63 19.00
C GLU A 524 26.11 34.43 19.60
N TYR A 525 24.98 34.48 18.90
CA TYR A 525 23.77 35.10 19.42
C TYR A 525 23.00 34.13 20.31
N GLU A 526 22.83 34.47 21.58
CA GLU A 526 21.98 33.73 22.51
C GLU A 526 20.58 34.38 22.61
N PRO A 527 19.51 33.71 22.16
CA PRO A 527 18.16 34.24 22.29
C PRO A 527 17.71 34.23 23.76
N LYS A 528 16.89 35.21 24.14
CA LYS A 528 16.32 35.29 25.51
C LYS A 528 15.44 34.08 25.87
N GLN A 529 14.87 33.43 24.85
CA GLN A 529 14.05 32.23 24.96
C GLN A 529 14.34 31.35 23.75
N ASP A 530 14.41 30.05 23.99
CA ASP A 530 14.63 29.09 22.91
C ASP A 530 13.50 29.17 21.86
N PRO A 531 13.84 29.11 20.56
CA PRO A 531 12.85 29.08 19.48
C PRO A 531 11.88 27.90 19.59
N GLU A 532 10.59 28.20 19.74
CA GLU A 532 9.53 27.18 19.71
C GLU A 532 9.08 26.91 18.26
N PRO A 533 8.60 25.70 17.93
CA PRO A 533 8.07 25.39 16.61
C PRO A 533 6.97 26.37 16.16
N GLY A 534 7.17 26.96 14.99
CA GLY A 534 6.24 27.92 14.39
C GLY A 534 6.28 29.32 15.01
N ALA A 535 7.38 29.69 15.66
CA ALA A 535 7.63 31.03 16.17
C ALA A 535 7.75 32.12 15.08
N GLY A 536 7.87 31.76 13.80
CA GLY A 536 8.15 32.71 12.73
C GLY A 536 9.64 32.99 12.63
N TRP A 537 10.03 34.26 12.63
CA TRP A 537 11.43 34.68 12.57
C TRP A 537 12.12 34.47 13.91
N THR A 538 13.24 33.75 13.89
CA THR A 538 14.03 33.41 15.07
C THR A 538 15.50 33.52 14.75
N ALA A 539 16.33 33.78 15.76
CA ALA A 539 17.77 33.75 15.64
C ALA A 539 18.36 32.93 16.78
N GLN A 540 19.36 32.13 16.46
CA GLN A 540 20.09 31.31 17.42
C GLN A 540 21.49 31.07 16.88
N GLU A 541 22.49 31.18 17.76
CA GLU A 541 23.90 30.96 17.46
C GLU A 541 24.35 31.86 16.30
N LEU A 542 24.57 31.26 15.12
CA LEU A 542 25.14 31.90 13.94
C LEU A 542 24.12 32.09 12.82
N GLN A 543 22.82 31.87 13.08
CA GLN A 543 21.81 31.80 12.02
C GLN A 543 20.51 32.53 12.37
N VAL A 544 19.97 33.25 11.37
CA VAL A 544 18.60 33.76 11.37
C VAL A 544 17.75 32.86 10.49
N SER A 545 16.73 32.27 11.11
CA SER A 545 15.86 31.27 10.50
C SER A 545 14.40 31.69 10.53
N TYR A 546 13.61 31.11 9.62
CA TYR A 546 12.15 31.23 9.62
C TYR A 546 11.50 29.87 9.87
N LEU A 547 10.69 29.78 10.92
CA LEU A 547 9.86 28.63 11.28
C LEU A 547 8.39 28.90 10.87
N PRO A 548 7.80 28.10 9.95
CA PRO A 548 6.45 28.31 9.46
C PRO A 548 5.42 28.34 10.59
N THR A 549 4.55 29.35 10.60
CA THR A 549 3.56 29.50 11.68
C THR A 549 2.42 28.46 11.62
N GLY A 550 2.28 27.76 10.49
CA GLY A 550 1.32 26.67 10.25
C GLY A 550 1.20 26.27 8.77
N HIS A 551 0.25 25.40 8.41
CA HIS A 551 0.12 24.85 7.05
C HIS A 551 -0.06 25.88 5.92
N ALA A 552 -0.76 26.98 6.16
CA ALA A 552 -1.08 27.98 5.13
C ALA A 552 -0.15 29.20 5.13
N ASP A 553 1.02 29.10 5.77
CA ASP A 553 1.97 30.17 6.02
C ASP A 553 2.34 30.98 4.76
N ALA A 554 2.22 32.31 4.86
CA ALA A 554 2.37 33.21 3.71
C ALA A 554 3.85 33.45 3.34
N VAL A 555 4.73 33.58 4.35
CA VAL A 555 6.16 33.81 4.15
C VAL A 555 6.79 32.62 3.43
N THR A 556 6.51 31.41 3.92
CA THR A 556 7.02 30.15 3.32
C THR A 556 6.55 30.00 1.86
N LYS A 557 5.28 30.30 1.59
CA LYS A 557 4.75 30.31 0.20
C LYS A 557 5.41 31.37 -0.67
N GLY A 558 5.73 32.53 -0.11
CA GLY A 558 6.48 33.60 -0.78
C GLY A 558 7.86 33.14 -1.21
N TRP A 559 8.62 32.51 -0.31
CA TRP A 559 9.94 31.94 -0.63
C TRP A 559 9.87 30.84 -1.69
N ILE A 560 8.88 29.95 -1.63
CA ILE A 560 8.64 28.94 -2.68
C ILE A 560 8.33 29.61 -4.03
N ALA A 561 7.52 30.68 -4.04
CA ALA A 561 7.17 31.41 -5.26
C ALA A 561 8.41 32.10 -5.87
N LEU A 562 9.26 32.70 -5.04
CA LEU A 562 10.54 33.28 -5.48
C LEU A 562 11.48 32.22 -6.07
N GLY A 563 11.57 31.04 -5.43
CA GLY A 563 12.33 29.90 -5.95
C GLY A 563 11.80 29.38 -7.28
N LEU A 564 10.49 29.34 -7.48
CA LEU A 564 9.88 28.97 -8.76
C LEU A 564 10.14 30.03 -9.84
N ALA A 565 10.10 31.33 -9.49
CA ALA A 565 10.34 32.42 -10.43
C ALA A 565 11.79 32.47 -10.92
N ASN A 566 12.75 32.05 -10.08
CA ASN A 566 14.17 32.04 -10.38
C ASN A 566 14.74 30.65 -10.66
N ARG A 567 13.89 29.64 -10.85
CA ARG A 567 14.34 28.29 -11.20
C ARG A 567 15.05 28.31 -12.56
N GLY A 568 16.31 27.89 -12.58
CA GLY A 568 17.14 27.90 -13.79
C GLY A 568 17.67 29.28 -14.18
N SER A 569 17.66 30.24 -13.24
CA SER A 569 18.40 31.49 -13.39
C SER A 569 19.91 31.22 -13.56
N GLU A 570 20.59 32.07 -14.32
CA GLU A 570 22.05 32.07 -14.47
C GLU A 570 22.75 32.80 -13.31
N ASP A 571 21.98 33.39 -12.38
CA ASP A 571 22.53 34.00 -11.18
C ASP A 571 23.25 32.97 -10.31
N GLU A 572 24.45 33.33 -9.86
CA GLU A 572 25.20 32.52 -8.89
C GLU A 572 24.37 32.27 -7.62
N GLY A 573 24.47 31.07 -7.06
CA GLY A 573 23.67 30.64 -5.91
C GLY A 573 22.20 30.26 -6.21
N ALA A 574 21.66 30.57 -7.41
CA ALA A 574 20.25 30.28 -7.73
C ALA A 574 19.90 28.78 -7.72
N GLU A 575 20.82 27.91 -8.14
CA GLU A 575 20.62 26.46 -8.10
C GLU A 575 20.53 25.96 -6.65
N ALA A 576 21.44 26.41 -5.78
CA ALA A 576 21.47 26.06 -4.36
C ALA A 576 20.19 26.53 -3.66
N PHE A 577 19.76 27.77 -3.93
CA PHE A 577 18.50 28.31 -3.44
C PHE A 577 17.29 27.49 -3.90
N ALA A 578 17.17 27.23 -5.22
CA ALA A 578 16.07 26.43 -5.76
C ALA A 578 16.04 25.02 -5.16
N LYS A 579 17.21 24.40 -4.94
CA LYS A 579 17.32 23.11 -4.28
C LYS A 579 16.80 23.15 -2.84
N LEU A 580 17.17 24.18 -2.06
CA LEU A 580 16.71 24.35 -0.69
C LEU A 580 15.18 24.53 -0.62
N VAL A 581 14.62 25.45 -1.41
CA VAL A 581 13.20 25.82 -1.27
C VAL A 581 12.23 24.95 -2.07
N LEU A 582 12.72 24.16 -3.04
CA LEU A 582 11.87 23.33 -3.91
C LEU A 582 12.05 21.82 -3.72
N SER A 583 13.09 21.36 -3.01
CA SER A 583 13.29 19.94 -2.74
C SER A 583 12.26 19.41 -1.74
N ALA A 584 11.57 18.33 -2.10
CA ALA A 584 10.64 17.67 -1.19
C ALA A 584 11.32 17.08 0.07
N GLY A 585 12.66 17.02 0.12
CA GLY A 585 13.40 16.45 1.25
C GLY A 585 13.45 17.37 2.47
N ASP A 586 13.60 18.67 2.24
CA ASP A 586 14.07 19.61 3.27
C ASP A 586 13.44 21.01 3.13
N GLY A 587 13.57 21.82 4.17
CA GLY A 587 13.14 23.22 4.22
C GLY A 587 11.70 23.45 3.73
N PRO A 588 11.45 24.57 3.02
CA PRO A 588 10.14 24.90 2.47
C PRO A 588 9.62 23.88 1.44
N GLY A 589 10.54 23.20 0.75
CA GLY A 589 10.18 22.25 -0.30
C GLY A 589 9.45 21.02 0.23
N ARG A 590 9.50 20.74 1.54
CA ARG A 590 8.70 19.68 2.19
C ARG A 590 7.19 19.85 1.99
N CYS A 591 6.68 21.04 1.67
CA CYS A 591 5.31 21.24 1.20
C CYS A 591 4.98 20.32 0.01
N PHE A 592 5.96 19.99 -0.84
CA PHE A 592 5.81 19.12 -2.01
C PHE A 592 5.79 17.62 -1.72
N LYS A 593 5.95 17.21 -0.45
CA LYS A 593 5.56 15.86 -0.01
C LYS A 593 4.04 15.67 -0.12
N CYS A 594 3.29 16.74 0.11
CA CYS A 594 1.82 16.76 0.04
C CYS A 594 1.32 17.43 -1.23
N HIS A 595 1.84 18.60 -1.60
CA HIS A 595 1.42 19.31 -2.81
C HIS A 595 2.17 18.82 -4.05
N VAL A 596 1.49 18.82 -5.19
CA VAL A 596 2.15 18.55 -6.46
C VAL A 596 2.90 19.81 -6.90
N ALA A 597 4.23 19.70 -6.92
CA ALA A 597 5.10 20.73 -7.47
C ALA A 597 4.85 20.89 -8.98
N PRO A 598 4.96 22.10 -9.53
CA PRO A 598 4.98 22.31 -10.97
C PRO A 598 6.06 21.46 -11.64
N ALA A 599 5.78 20.97 -12.85
CA ALA A 599 6.73 20.18 -13.63
C ALA A 599 8.04 20.97 -13.85
N ALA A 600 9.16 20.26 -13.92
CA ALA A 600 10.48 20.88 -14.00
C ALA A 600 10.67 21.71 -15.29
N ASP A 601 10.00 21.32 -16.37
CA ASP A 601 9.99 21.94 -17.70
C ASP A 601 8.89 23.01 -17.87
N ALA A 602 8.04 23.20 -16.87
CA ALA A 602 6.97 24.19 -16.94
C ALA A 602 7.52 25.60 -16.67
N GLU A 603 7.53 26.45 -17.70
CA GLU A 603 7.79 27.89 -17.52
C GLU A 603 6.75 28.50 -16.56
N LYS A 604 7.23 28.98 -15.40
CA LYS A 604 6.50 29.89 -14.49
C LYS A 604 5.11 29.42 -14.09
N GLN A 605 4.94 28.14 -13.76
CA GLN A 605 3.68 27.65 -13.18
C GLN A 605 3.70 27.79 -11.65
N ALA A 606 2.64 28.41 -11.10
CA ALA A 606 2.42 28.48 -9.67
C ALA A 606 1.98 27.11 -9.12
N VAL A 607 2.34 26.83 -7.86
CA VAL A 607 1.84 25.65 -7.14
C VAL A 607 0.32 25.72 -7.05
N GLN A 608 -0.36 24.62 -7.40
CA GLN A 608 -1.79 24.50 -7.13
C GLN A 608 -2.02 24.12 -5.67
N TRP A 609 -2.22 25.13 -4.82
CA TRP A 609 -2.41 24.95 -3.38
C TRP A 609 -3.80 24.40 -2.99
N VAL A 610 -4.79 24.55 -3.86
CA VAL A 610 -6.20 24.22 -3.56
C VAL A 610 -6.66 23.05 -4.41
N ILE A 611 -7.48 22.16 -3.83
CA ILE A 611 -8.15 21.10 -4.59
C ILE A 611 -9.25 21.73 -5.45
N PRO A 612 -9.23 21.56 -6.78
CA PRO A 612 -10.31 22.02 -7.64
C PRO A 612 -11.64 21.38 -7.21
N ARG A 613 -12.64 22.21 -6.91
CA ARG A 613 -14.00 21.73 -6.56
C ARG A 613 -14.82 21.30 -7.77
N VAL A 614 -14.40 21.70 -8.98
CA VAL A 614 -15.05 21.34 -10.24
C VAL A 614 -14.15 20.36 -10.97
N ASP A 615 -14.69 19.20 -11.32
CA ASP A 615 -14.00 18.21 -12.12
C ASP A 615 -14.30 18.48 -13.60
N THR A 616 -13.28 18.85 -14.37
CA THR A 616 -13.41 19.10 -15.82
C THR A 616 -13.34 17.81 -16.65
N ARG A 617 -13.65 16.64 -16.05
CA ARG A 617 -13.74 15.33 -16.72
C ARG A 617 -15.17 15.03 -17.19
N PRO A 618 -15.59 15.47 -18.39
CA PRO A 618 -16.97 15.32 -18.86
C PRO A 618 -17.40 13.88 -19.17
N PHE A 619 -16.48 12.91 -19.15
CA PHE A 619 -16.72 11.56 -19.69
C PHE A 619 -16.67 10.44 -18.65
N THR A 620 -16.08 10.66 -17.47
CA THR A 620 -15.89 9.61 -16.46
C THR A 620 -16.03 10.20 -15.06
N ALA A 621 -16.87 9.59 -14.23
CA ALA A 621 -16.95 9.87 -12.80
C ALA A 621 -16.80 8.57 -11.99
N PHE A 622 -16.47 8.70 -10.72
CA PHE A 622 -16.40 7.56 -9.79
C PHE A 622 -17.44 7.77 -8.70
N ASN A 623 -18.43 6.86 -8.63
CA ASN A 623 -19.51 6.92 -7.67
C ASN A 623 -19.10 6.26 -6.34
N HIS A 624 -19.20 7.02 -5.25
CA HIS A 624 -18.92 6.53 -3.90
C HIS A 624 -20.18 6.06 -3.16
N ASP A 625 -21.38 6.43 -3.62
CA ASP A 625 -22.67 6.14 -2.97
C ASP A 625 -22.90 4.67 -2.60
N PRO A 626 -22.52 3.67 -3.44
CA PRO A 626 -22.76 2.26 -3.11
C PRO A 626 -22.10 1.80 -1.80
N HIS A 627 -21.12 2.56 -1.29
CA HIS A 627 -20.36 2.24 -0.09
C HIS A 627 -20.41 3.34 0.97
N LEU A 628 -20.89 4.54 0.64
CA LEU A 628 -20.80 5.73 1.49
C LEU A 628 -22.15 6.43 1.67
N ASN A 629 -23.17 5.70 2.09
CA ASN A 629 -24.45 6.25 2.57
C ASN A 629 -24.31 6.83 3.99
N VAL A 630 -23.36 7.75 4.21
CA VAL A 630 -22.97 8.19 5.57
C VAL A 630 -23.35 9.64 5.89
N LEU A 631 -23.46 10.53 4.90
CA LEU A 631 -23.74 11.95 5.16
C LEU A 631 -25.24 12.27 5.34
N ASP A 632 -26.14 11.45 4.79
CA ASP A 632 -27.60 11.57 4.99
C ASP A 632 -28.09 11.00 6.34
N GLN A 633 -27.21 10.37 7.14
CA GLN A 633 -27.56 9.80 8.44
C GLN A 633 -27.23 10.70 9.63
N VAL A 634 -26.73 11.92 9.40
CA VAL A 634 -26.33 12.87 10.46
C VAL A 634 -27.17 14.17 10.43
N ALA A 635 -28.31 14.19 9.72
CA ALA A 635 -29.27 15.28 9.78
C ALA A 635 -30.29 15.09 10.92
#